data_AF-A0A4P8HDA7-F1
#
_entry.id   AF-A0A4P8HDA7-F1
#
_cell.length_a   1.000
_cell.length_b   1.000
_cell.length_c   1.000
_cell.angle_alpha   90.00
_cell.angle_beta   90.00
_cell.angle_gamma   90.00
#
_symmetry.space_group_name_H-M   'P 1'
#
loop_
_entity.id
_entity.type
_entity.pdbx_description
1 polymer ?
#
loop_
_entity_poly.entity_id
_entity_poly.type
_entity_poly.pdbx_seq_one_letter_code
_entity_poly.pdbx_strand_id
1 'polypeptide(L)'
;MVRVRATKAQFSDDSDVSIPAEGMVLLVGPNNAGKSQVLKDLAGLAREARYVGRAILSVDYEKSVDGDIREWASRNVPQINREGVNRFQIENWGEVTSQDIANQWDQQNLNLLTSLFIFHADGTSRLSAGDSQQSLDFSTQIPTHPVQRAYLDSDIEGEIDRESRAAFGLGVTVDRYGGSVISLRLGDRPLFEHDDGRPTDGYISALKALPRLEEQGDGVRSYLGLVLHLAAGRHQVLLIDEPEAFV
;
A
#
# COMPACT_ATOMS: atom_id res chain seq x y z
N MET A 1 -3.75 17.81 10.35
CA MET A 1 -4.22 16.55 9.68
C MET A 1 -4.07 16.68 8.17
N VAL A 2 -3.62 15.65 7.43
CA VAL A 2 -3.53 15.69 5.94
C VAL A 2 -4.69 14.92 5.32
N ARG A 3 -5.35 15.51 4.31
CA ARG A 3 -6.46 14.89 3.57
C ARG A 3 -6.29 15.02 2.06
N VAL A 4 -6.55 13.93 1.34
CA VAL A 4 -6.59 13.84 -0.13
C VAL A 4 -7.81 13.01 -0.54
N ARG A 5 -8.67 13.54 -1.41
CA ARG A 5 -9.87 12.83 -1.89
C ARG A 5 -10.26 13.24 -3.31
N ALA A 6 -10.87 12.33 -4.06
CA ALA A 6 -11.60 12.66 -5.28
C ALA A 6 -13.02 13.12 -4.91
N THR A 7 -13.52 14.21 -5.52
CA THR A 7 -14.82 14.80 -5.16
C THR A 7 -15.82 14.79 -6.30
N LYS A 8 -15.35 14.90 -7.53
CA LYS A 8 -16.19 14.89 -8.73
C LYS A 8 -15.42 14.28 -9.90
N ALA A 9 -16.10 13.50 -10.73
CA ALA A 9 -15.55 12.96 -11.97
C ALA A 9 -16.50 13.28 -13.14
N GLN A 10 -15.93 13.75 -14.24
CA GLN A 10 -16.63 13.96 -15.50
C GLN A 10 -16.39 12.74 -16.40
N PHE A 11 -17.45 12.06 -16.80
CA PHE A 11 -17.39 10.88 -17.64
C PHE A 11 -17.41 11.21 -19.13
N SER A 12 -16.98 10.25 -19.93
CA SER A 12 -16.95 10.34 -21.41
C SER A 12 -18.32 10.46 -22.08
N ASP A 13 -19.40 10.19 -21.33
CA ASP A 13 -20.80 10.38 -21.76
C ASP A 13 -21.37 11.74 -21.33
N ASP A 14 -20.49 12.69 -20.99
CA ASP A 14 -20.79 14.02 -20.46
C ASP A 14 -21.48 14.04 -19.09
N SER A 15 -21.62 12.89 -18.42
CA SER A 15 -22.18 12.84 -17.06
C SER A 15 -21.19 13.32 -16.02
N ASP A 16 -21.71 14.06 -15.04
CA ASP A 16 -20.97 14.54 -13.87
C ASP A 16 -21.38 13.73 -12.65
N VAL A 17 -20.43 13.02 -12.04
CA VAL A 17 -20.68 12.18 -10.86
C VAL A 17 -19.94 12.74 -9.66
N SER A 18 -20.67 13.05 -8.60
CA SER A 18 -20.09 13.38 -7.29
C SER A 18 -19.59 12.11 -6.60
N ILE A 19 -18.36 12.14 -6.12
CA ILE A 19 -17.74 11.05 -5.36
C ILE A 19 -17.92 11.39 -3.86
N PRO A 20 -18.55 10.50 -3.07
CA PRO A 20 -18.68 10.69 -1.63
C PRO A 20 -17.33 10.93 -0.95
N ALA A 21 -17.32 11.85 0.01
CA ALA A 21 -16.12 12.23 0.74
C ALA A 21 -15.52 11.11 1.60
N GLU A 22 -16.36 10.18 2.06
CA GLU A 22 -16.01 9.08 2.96
C GLU A 22 -16.89 7.86 2.64
N GLY A 23 -16.39 6.68 2.99
CA GLY A 23 -17.09 5.41 2.80
C GLY A 23 -16.60 4.59 1.60
N MET A 24 -17.43 3.63 1.19
CA MET A 24 -17.12 2.71 0.09
C MET A 24 -18.02 3.02 -1.11
N VAL A 25 -17.41 3.24 -2.27
CA VAL A 25 -18.12 3.42 -3.55
C VAL A 25 -18.01 2.13 -4.35
N LEU A 26 -19.16 1.50 -4.65
CA LEU A 26 -19.21 0.28 -5.45
C LEU A 26 -19.59 0.62 -6.89
N LEU A 27 -18.70 0.28 -7.83
CA LEU A 27 -18.97 0.40 -9.26
C LEU A 27 -19.61 -0.89 -9.77
N VAL A 28 -20.90 -0.84 -10.13
CA VAL A 28 -21.66 -1.98 -10.65
C VAL A 28 -22.00 -1.79 -12.13
N GLY A 29 -21.97 -2.88 -12.89
CA GLY A 29 -22.28 -2.87 -14.31
C GLY A 29 -21.87 -4.17 -15.00
N PRO A 30 -22.38 -4.44 -16.21
CA PRO A 30 -22.08 -5.66 -16.94
C PRO A 30 -20.59 -5.79 -17.27
N ASN A 31 -20.18 -6.98 -17.71
CA ASN A 31 -18.83 -7.21 -18.18
C ASN A 31 -18.52 -6.26 -19.34
N ASN A 32 -17.28 -5.76 -19.39
CA ASN A 32 -16.84 -4.77 -20.37
C ASN A 32 -17.55 -3.39 -20.32
N ALA A 33 -18.26 -3.06 -19.24
CA ALA A 33 -18.88 -1.73 -19.04
C ALA A 33 -17.88 -0.61 -18.67
N GLY A 34 -16.58 -0.90 -18.59
CA GLY A 34 -15.55 0.10 -18.27
C GLY A 34 -15.21 0.27 -16.78
N LYS A 35 -15.70 -0.59 -15.87
CA LYS A 35 -15.44 -0.50 -14.41
C LYS A 35 -13.95 -0.40 -14.07
N SER A 36 -13.13 -1.33 -14.57
CA SER A 36 -11.68 -1.31 -14.38
C SER A 36 -11.01 -0.11 -15.05
N GLN A 37 -11.59 0.42 -16.15
CA GLN A 37 -11.10 1.63 -16.80
C GLN A 37 -11.37 2.88 -15.97
N VAL A 38 -12.52 2.96 -15.27
CA VAL A 38 -12.82 4.03 -14.32
C VAL A 38 -11.75 4.10 -13.22
N LEU A 39 -11.38 2.95 -12.64
CA LEU A 39 -10.32 2.90 -11.60
C LEU A 39 -8.96 3.33 -12.15
N LYS A 40 -8.60 2.86 -13.35
CA LYS A 40 -7.36 3.27 -14.06
C LYS A 40 -7.34 4.76 -14.36
N ASP A 41 -8.46 5.32 -14.79
CA ASP A 41 -8.55 6.74 -15.11
C ASP A 41 -8.46 7.61 -13.86
N LEU A 42 -9.10 7.22 -12.75
CA LEU A 42 -8.95 7.90 -11.45
C LEU A 42 -7.48 7.98 -11.05
N ALA A 43 -6.78 6.85 -11.02
CA ALA A 43 -5.35 6.80 -10.66
C ALA A 43 -4.48 7.59 -11.64
N GLY A 44 -4.74 7.46 -12.95
CA GLY A 44 -3.98 8.13 -14.01
C GLY A 44 -4.11 9.65 -13.97
N LEU A 45 -5.33 10.17 -13.79
CA LEU A 45 -5.60 11.60 -13.71
C LEU A 45 -4.99 12.26 -12.46
N ALA A 46 -4.85 11.52 -11.36
CA ALA A 46 -4.11 11.99 -10.18
C ALA A 46 -2.59 12.10 -10.45
N ARG A 47 -2.05 11.13 -11.20
CA ARG A 47 -0.61 10.92 -11.40
C ARG A 47 -0.01 11.76 -12.52
N GLU A 48 -0.73 11.97 -13.61
CA GLU A 48 -0.15 12.55 -14.82
C GLU A 48 -1.03 13.68 -15.36
N ALA A 49 -0.49 14.90 -15.41
CA ALA A 49 -1.22 16.07 -15.93
C ALA A 49 -1.66 15.92 -17.40
N ARG A 50 -0.99 15.05 -18.16
CA ARG A 50 -1.28 14.77 -19.59
C ARG A 50 -2.02 13.45 -19.78
N TYR A 51 -2.47 12.81 -18.71
CA TYR A 51 -3.25 11.59 -18.81
C TYR A 51 -4.55 11.88 -19.56
N VAL A 52 -4.87 11.05 -20.55
CA VAL A 52 -6.13 11.11 -21.29
C VAL A 52 -6.94 9.89 -20.87
N GLY A 53 -7.92 10.10 -20.01
CA GLY A 53 -8.80 9.03 -19.58
C GLY A 53 -9.83 8.67 -20.65
N ARG A 54 -10.35 7.45 -20.55
CA ARG A 54 -11.26 6.87 -21.54
C ARG A 54 -12.70 6.86 -21.06
N ALA A 55 -12.91 6.44 -19.82
CA ALA A 55 -14.19 6.45 -19.13
C ALA A 55 -14.39 7.76 -18.36
N ILE A 56 -13.34 8.25 -17.68
CA ILE A 56 -13.34 9.55 -16.98
C ILE A 56 -12.42 10.53 -17.73
N LEU A 57 -12.94 11.70 -18.08
CA LEU A 57 -12.22 12.76 -18.77
C LEU A 57 -11.50 13.71 -17.82
N SER A 58 -12.08 13.97 -16.65
CA SER A 58 -11.48 14.82 -15.61
C SER A 58 -11.94 14.43 -14.21
N VAL A 59 -11.11 14.68 -13.20
CA VAL A 59 -11.41 14.43 -11.79
C VAL A 59 -10.94 15.62 -10.96
N ASP A 60 -11.81 16.08 -10.08
CA ASP A 60 -11.48 17.05 -9.05
C ASP A 60 -10.89 16.33 -7.84
N TYR A 61 -9.60 16.60 -7.58
CA TYR A 61 -8.92 16.16 -6.37
C TYR A 61 -8.78 17.30 -5.38
N GLU A 62 -9.33 17.11 -4.18
CA GLU A 62 -9.15 18.03 -3.07
C GLU A 62 -7.99 17.57 -2.19
N LYS A 63 -7.08 18.51 -1.90
CA LYS A 63 -5.94 18.29 -1.01
C LYS A 63 -5.95 19.36 0.09
N SER A 64 -5.83 18.94 1.34
CA SER A 64 -5.75 19.86 2.48
C SER A 64 -4.76 19.35 3.51
N VAL A 65 -4.05 20.27 4.15
CA VAL A 65 -3.19 19.99 5.29
C VAL A 65 -3.49 21.01 6.38
N ASP A 66 -3.81 20.50 7.56
CA ASP A 66 -3.82 21.28 8.79
C ASP A 66 -2.42 21.18 9.41
N GLY A 67 -1.69 22.30 9.35
CA GLY A 67 -0.27 22.42 9.68
C GLY A 67 0.64 22.38 8.45
N ASP A 68 1.79 21.72 8.59
CA ASP A 68 2.82 21.63 7.55
C ASP A 68 2.91 20.19 7.00
N ILE A 69 2.87 20.05 5.68
CA ILE A 69 3.03 18.77 5.00
C ILE A 69 4.40 18.13 5.28
N ARG A 70 5.42 18.93 5.58
CA ARG A 70 6.77 18.46 5.96
C ARG A 70 6.77 17.73 7.30
N GLU A 71 6.01 18.24 8.27
CA GLU A 71 5.84 17.57 9.56
C GLU A 71 5.08 16.27 9.40
N TRP A 72 4.02 16.28 8.59
CA TRP A 72 3.29 15.07 8.27
C TRP A 72 4.22 14.04 7.64
N ALA A 73 4.97 14.40 6.60
CA ALA A 73 5.90 13.49 5.93
C ALA A 73 6.94 12.91 6.90
N SER A 74 7.50 13.75 7.78
CA SER A 74 8.50 13.33 8.77
C SER A 74 7.95 12.32 9.79
N ARG A 75 6.65 12.34 10.10
CA ARG A 75 5.99 11.37 11.00
C ARG A 75 5.45 10.16 10.24
N ASN A 76 5.16 10.32 8.96
CA ASN A 76 4.31 9.43 8.17
C ASN A 76 4.97 8.96 6.87
N VAL A 77 6.25 9.12 6.64
CA VAL A 77 6.89 8.56 5.45
C VAL A 77 8.22 7.98 5.91
N PRO A 78 8.55 6.72 5.54
CA PRO A 78 9.84 6.15 5.85
C PRO A 78 10.96 7.08 5.38
N GLN A 79 11.93 7.31 6.27
CA GLN A 79 13.01 8.25 6.03
C GLN A 79 14.33 7.72 6.57
N ILE A 80 15.42 8.24 6.04
CA ILE A 80 16.76 8.03 6.57
C ILE A 80 17.50 9.36 6.64
N ASN A 81 18.34 9.53 7.65
CA ASN A 81 19.21 10.69 7.72
C ASN A 81 20.47 10.43 6.88
N ARG A 82 20.68 11.26 5.85
CA ARG A 82 21.92 11.28 5.05
C ARG A 82 22.61 12.61 5.26
N GLU A 83 23.79 12.59 5.87
CA GLU A 83 24.64 13.77 6.05
C GLU A 83 23.90 14.94 6.74
N GLY A 84 23.04 14.65 7.72
CA GLY A 84 22.26 15.65 8.45
C GLY A 84 20.94 16.04 7.78
N VAL A 85 20.60 15.47 6.62
CA VAL A 85 19.34 15.73 5.90
C VAL A 85 18.47 14.48 5.88
N ASN A 86 17.22 14.60 6.31
CA ASN A 86 16.25 13.51 6.16
C ASN A 86 15.82 13.37 4.70
N ARG A 87 15.99 12.15 4.18
CA ARG A 87 15.57 11.74 2.83
C ARG A 87 14.42 10.76 2.94
N PHE A 88 13.43 10.92 2.07
CA PHE A 88 12.25 10.07 1.96
C PHE A 88 12.30 9.32 0.63
N GLN A 89 11.90 8.06 0.61
CA GLN A 89 11.76 7.32 -0.64
C GLN A 89 10.29 7.32 -1.06
N ILE A 90 10.00 7.87 -2.23
CA ILE A 90 8.66 7.90 -2.81
C ILE A 90 8.65 7.11 -4.11
N GLU A 91 7.67 6.22 -4.24
CA GLU A 91 7.50 5.40 -5.45
C GLU A 91 7.26 6.30 -6.67
N ASN A 92 7.95 6.00 -7.78
CA ASN A 92 7.95 6.77 -9.03
C ASN A 92 8.63 8.16 -8.97
N TRP A 93 9.24 8.53 -7.85
CA TRP A 93 10.01 9.78 -7.72
C TRP A 93 11.47 9.54 -7.29
N GLY A 94 11.71 8.62 -6.36
CA GLY A 94 13.04 8.36 -5.80
C GLY A 94 13.23 8.95 -4.41
N GLU A 95 14.49 9.21 -4.05
CA GLU A 95 14.85 9.85 -2.78
C GLU A 95 14.68 11.37 -2.86
N VAL A 96 13.90 11.94 -1.95
CA VAL A 96 13.56 13.36 -1.92
C VAL A 96 13.67 13.95 -0.52
N THR A 97 13.70 15.28 -0.42
CA THR A 97 13.65 16.00 0.84
C THR A 97 12.21 16.34 1.23
N SER A 98 12.00 16.76 2.49
CA SER A 98 10.70 17.30 2.91
C SER A 98 10.32 18.56 2.13
N GLN A 99 11.29 19.38 1.71
CA GLN A 99 11.02 20.57 0.92
C GLN A 99 10.53 20.22 -0.50
N ASP A 100 11.07 19.17 -1.12
CA ASP A 100 10.58 18.68 -2.40
C ASP A 100 9.11 18.26 -2.28
N ILE A 101 8.77 17.50 -1.23
CA ILE A 101 7.38 17.09 -0.93
C ILE A 101 6.48 18.31 -0.79
N ALA A 102 6.91 19.36 -0.07
CA ALA A 102 6.14 20.60 0.07
C ALA A 102 5.92 21.30 -1.28
N ASN A 103 6.97 21.46 -2.08
CA ASN A 103 6.89 22.08 -3.40
C ASN A 103 5.92 21.33 -4.34
N GLN A 104 5.91 20.00 -4.26
CA GLN A 104 5.00 19.16 -5.04
C GLN A 104 3.58 19.18 -4.49
N TRP A 105 3.41 19.30 -3.17
CA TRP A 105 2.11 19.41 -2.52
C TRP A 105 1.35 20.66 -2.96
N ASP A 106 2.07 21.78 -3.13
CA ASP A 106 1.51 23.08 -3.53
C ASP A 106 1.07 23.14 -5.02
N GLN A 107 1.43 22.13 -5.82
CA GLN A 107 0.91 22.00 -7.18
C GLN A 107 -0.58 21.65 -7.18
N GLN A 108 -1.30 21.89 -8.28
CA GLN A 108 -2.74 21.57 -8.33
C GLN A 108 -3.01 20.05 -8.22
N ASN A 109 -2.23 19.22 -8.90
CA ASN A 109 -2.38 17.76 -8.89
C ASN A 109 -1.47 17.07 -7.86
N LEU A 110 -1.68 15.78 -7.63
CA LEU A 110 -0.82 14.98 -6.74
C LEU A 110 0.48 14.59 -7.45
N ASN A 111 0.39 14.19 -8.71
CA ASN A 111 1.52 13.80 -9.55
C ASN A 111 2.45 12.80 -8.83
N LEU A 112 3.68 13.19 -8.52
CA LEU A 112 4.68 12.35 -7.85
C LEU A 112 4.28 11.96 -6.42
N LEU A 113 3.33 12.67 -5.80
CA LEU A 113 2.77 12.32 -4.48
C LEU A 113 1.62 11.31 -4.57
N THR A 114 1.14 10.97 -5.77
CA THR A 114 -0.02 10.09 -5.94
C THR A 114 0.16 8.76 -5.21
N SER A 115 1.35 8.16 -5.29
CA SER A 115 1.67 6.88 -4.62
C SER A 115 1.61 6.94 -3.09
N LEU A 116 1.67 8.13 -2.47
CA LEU A 116 1.52 8.25 -1.02
C LEU A 116 0.05 8.21 -0.58
N PHE A 117 -0.88 8.63 -1.45
CA PHE A 117 -2.27 8.87 -1.09
C PHE A 117 -3.27 7.98 -1.82
N ILE A 118 -2.91 7.45 -2.99
CA ILE A 118 -3.79 6.62 -3.82
C ILE A 118 -3.09 5.29 -4.10
N PHE A 119 -3.75 4.21 -3.70
CA PHE A 119 -3.33 2.86 -4.05
C PHE A 119 -4.32 2.25 -5.05
N HIS A 120 -3.80 1.75 -6.16
CA HIS A 120 -4.58 1.06 -7.18
C HIS A 120 -4.19 -0.42 -7.23
N ALA A 121 -5.03 -1.24 -6.61
CA ALA A 121 -4.96 -2.70 -6.67
C ALA A 121 -5.72 -3.18 -7.91
N ASP A 122 -5.02 -3.33 -9.03
CA ASP A 122 -5.55 -3.99 -10.22
C ASP A 122 -5.47 -5.52 -10.06
N GLY A 123 -6.06 -6.27 -11.00
CA GLY A 123 -6.07 -7.73 -10.93
C GLY A 123 -4.69 -8.39 -10.74
N THR A 124 -3.61 -7.79 -11.27
CA THR A 124 -2.24 -8.32 -11.12
C THR A 124 -1.59 -7.82 -9.84
N SER A 125 -1.57 -6.50 -9.63
CA SER A 125 -0.90 -5.88 -8.49
C SER A 125 -1.53 -6.31 -7.16
N ARG A 126 -2.82 -6.62 -7.16
CA ARG A 126 -3.54 -7.16 -6.01
C ARG A 126 -3.09 -8.57 -5.62
N LEU A 127 -2.85 -9.46 -6.60
CA LEU A 127 -2.36 -10.82 -6.33
C LEU A 127 -0.92 -10.81 -5.82
N SER A 128 -0.10 -9.90 -6.34
CA SER A 128 1.30 -9.77 -5.94
C SER A 128 1.52 -8.86 -4.73
N ALA A 129 0.46 -8.24 -4.19
CA ALA A 129 0.56 -7.25 -3.10
C ALA A 129 1.15 -7.83 -1.81
N GLY A 130 1.03 -9.14 -1.61
CA GLY A 130 1.58 -9.87 -0.47
C GLY A 130 2.85 -10.67 -0.78
N ASP A 131 3.40 -10.55 -2.00
CA ASP A 131 4.54 -11.35 -2.41
C ASP A 131 5.79 -10.98 -1.62
N SER A 132 6.68 -11.96 -1.44
CA SER A 132 7.92 -11.77 -0.72
C SER A 132 8.81 -10.73 -1.41
N GLN A 133 9.54 -9.95 -0.61
CA GLN A 133 10.40 -8.88 -1.12
C GLN A 133 11.85 -9.12 -0.76
N GLN A 134 12.76 -8.59 -1.57
CA GLN A 134 14.17 -8.57 -1.23
C GLN A 134 14.37 -7.84 0.11
N SER A 135 15.19 -8.41 0.98
CA SER A 135 15.60 -7.76 2.22
C SER A 135 16.46 -6.55 1.93
N LEU A 136 16.42 -5.57 2.82
CA LEU A 136 17.18 -4.32 2.72
C LEU A 136 18.26 -4.26 3.80
N ASP A 137 19.31 -3.49 3.52
CA ASP A 137 20.13 -2.94 4.58
C ASP A 137 19.40 -1.73 5.18
N PHE A 138 18.65 -1.96 6.25
CA PHE A 138 17.87 -0.92 6.94
C PHE A 138 18.72 0.18 7.59
N SER A 139 20.06 0.04 7.59
CA SER A 139 20.96 1.12 8.03
C SER A 139 21.29 2.14 6.94
N THR A 140 21.01 1.80 5.67
CA THR A 140 21.37 2.65 4.51
C THR A 140 20.22 2.84 3.52
N GLN A 141 19.23 1.95 3.51
CA GLN A 141 18.11 1.92 2.57
C GLN A 141 16.78 2.21 3.26
N ILE A 142 15.87 2.84 2.52
CA ILE A 142 14.53 3.19 2.99
C ILE A 142 13.54 2.10 2.51
N PRO A 143 12.69 1.53 3.38
CA PRO A 143 11.64 0.59 2.99
C PRO A 143 10.66 1.19 1.99
N THR A 144 10.44 0.51 0.86
CA THR A 144 9.47 0.93 -0.17
C THR A 144 8.21 0.08 -0.13
N HIS A 145 8.37 -1.23 0.06
CA HIS A 145 7.24 -2.15 0.10
C HIS A 145 6.62 -2.23 1.50
N PRO A 146 5.29 -2.35 1.62
CA PRO A 146 4.59 -2.62 2.88
C PRO A 146 5.21 -3.72 3.75
N VAL A 147 5.61 -4.85 3.17
CA VAL A 147 6.20 -5.96 3.95
C VAL A 147 7.54 -5.58 4.59
N GLN A 148 8.34 -4.73 3.93
CA GLN A 148 9.59 -4.20 4.48
C GLN A 148 9.31 -3.20 5.61
N ARG A 149 8.16 -2.51 5.57
CA ARG A 149 7.71 -1.67 6.70
C ARG A 149 7.26 -2.53 7.87
N ALA A 150 6.46 -3.56 7.64
CA ALA A 150 6.03 -4.52 8.66
C ALA A 150 7.21 -5.25 9.34
N TYR A 151 8.33 -5.40 8.63
CA TYR A 151 9.57 -5.91 9.23
C TYR A 151 10.05 -5.04 10.40
N LEU A 152 9.99 -3.71 10.25
CA LEU A 152 10.47 -2.73 11.24
C LEU A 152 9.41 -2.31 12.26
N ASP A 153 8.13 -2.48 11.92
CA ASP A 153 7.02 -1.98 12.71
C ASP A 153 6.07 -3.13 13.09
N SER A 154 6.07 -3.47 14.38
CA SER A 154 5.25 -4.55 14.93
C SER A 154 3.76 -4.22 14.94
N ASP A 155 3.38 -2.95 14.88
CA ASP A 155 1.97 -2.57 14.86
C ASP A 155 1.34 -2.93 13.52
N ILE A 156 2.09 -2.77 12.42
CA ILE A 156 1.70 -3.24 11.08
C ILE A 156 1.56 -4.76 11.07
N GLU A 157 2.53 -5.50 11.63
CA GLU A 157 2.45 -6.98 11.72
C GLU A 157 1.23 -7.41 12.55
N GLY A 158 0.99 -6.78 13.70
CA GLY A 158 -0.13 -7.09 14.58
C GLY A 158 -1.49 -6.77 13.95
N GLU A 159 -1.58 -5.74 13.12
CA GLU A 159 -2.79 -5.43 12.36
C GLU A 159 -3.09 -6.51 11.32
N ILE A 160 -2.10 -6.91 10.52
CA ILE A 160 -2.29 -7.97 9.51
C ILE A 160 -2.66 -9.30 10.18
N ASP A 161 -2.00 -9.64 11.29
CA ASP A 161 -2.26 -10.83 12.08
C ASP A 161 -3.68 -10.85 12.66
N ARG A 162 -4.17 -9.71 13.16
CA ARG A 162 -5.55 -9.55 13.64
C ARG A 162 -6.57 -9.76 12.52
N GLU A 163 -6.40 -9.09 11.38
CA GLU A 163 -7.32 -9.21 10.24
C GLU A 163 -7.27 -10.62 9.62
N SER A 164 -6.11 -11.27 9.60
CA SER A 164 -5.97 -12.66 9.13
C SER A 164 -6.70 -13.64 10.04
N ARG A 165 -6.58 -13.50 11.36
CA ARG A 165 -7.33 -14.35 12.30
C ARG A 165 -8.83 -14.14 12.17
N ALA A 166 -9.27 -12.90 12.00
CA ALA A 166 -10.69 -12.59 11.81
C ALA A 166 -11.27 -13.21 10.53
N ALA A 167 -10.52 -13.17 9.41
CA ALA A 167 -10.98 -13.67 8.11
C ALA A 167 -10.80 -15.18 7.93
N PHE A 168 -9.68 -15.75 8.38
CA PHE A 168 -9.28 -17.12 8.05
C PHE A 168 -8.97 -18.00 9.26
N GLY A 169 -8.96 -17.45 10.49
CA GLY A 169 -8.56 -18.18 11.69
C GLY A 169 -7.07 -18.55 11.73
N LEU A 170 -6.24 -17.95 10.87
CA LEU A 170 -4.80 -18.19 10.80
C LEU A 170 -4.04 -16.95 11.24
N GLY A 171 -3.00 -17.14 12.06
CA GLY A 171 -2.04 -16.09 12.36
C GLY A 171 -1.21 -15.69 11.14
N VAL A 172 -0.59 -14.51 11.21
CA VAL A 172 0.41 -14.03 10.26
C VAL A 172 1.63 -13.56 11.02
N THR A 173 2.82 -13.88 10.51
CA THR A 173 4.06 -13.32 11.03
C THR A 173 5.01 -12.92 9.91
N VAL A 174 5.76 -11.84 10.14
CA VAL A 174 6.83 -11.42 9.23
C VAL A 174 8.06 -12.30 9.49
N ASP A 175 8.49 -13.06 8.47
CA ASP A 175 9.71 -13.85 8.52
C ASP A 175 10.94 -12.95 8.41
N ARG A 176 11.59 -12.74 9.55
CA ARG A 176 12.84 -11.96 9.67
C ARG A 176 14.10 -12.81 9.49
N TYR A 177 13.96 -14.12 9.26
CA TYR A 177 15.05 -15.09 9.19
C TYR A 177 15.14 -15.79 7.83
N GLY A 178 14.50 -15.22 6.81
CA GLY A 178 14.60 -15.61 5.40
C GLY A 178 15.95 -15.25 4.76
N GLY A 179 16.76 -14.41 5.42
CA GLY A 179 18.08 -13.99 4.93
C GLY A 179 17.98 -12.91 3.86
N SER A 180 17.90 -13.29 2.60
CA SER A 180 17.84 -12.35 1.46
C SER A 180 16.43 -11.86 1.12
N VAL A 181 15.41 -12.44 1.75
CA VAL A 181 13.99 -12.21 1.45
C VAL A 181 13.21 -12.01 2.74
N ILE A 182 12.28 -11.05 2.72
CA ILE A 182 11.27 -10.78 3.74
C ILE A 182 9.95 -11.29 3.21
N SER A 183 9.28 -12.16 3.97
CA SER A 183 8.01 -12.79 3.57
C SER A 183 7.01 -12.78 4.72
N LEU A 184 5.72 -12.92 4.40
CA LEU A 184 4.69 -13.23 5.37
C LEU A 184 4.50 -14.75 5.45
N ARG A 185 4.46 -15.29 6.67
CA ARG A 185 4.17 -16.69 6.96
C ARG A 185 2.84 -16.83 7.67
N LEU A 186 2.11 -17.89 7.32
CA LEU A 186 0.73 -18.13 7.71
C LEU A 186 0.67 -19.26 8.74
N GLY A 187 -0.01 -19.01 9.85
CA GLY A 187 -0.14 -19.92 10.98
C GLY A 187 0.30 -19.28 12.30
N ASP A 188 0.11 -20.00 13.39
CA ASP A 188 0.48 -19.49 14.71
C ASP A 188 2.00 -19.42 14.83
N ARG A 189 2.48 -18.21 15.14
CA ARG A 189 3.90 -17.94 15.36
C ARG A 189 4.40 -18.84 16.52
N PRO A 190 5.45 -19.64 16.32
CA PRO A 190 6.02 -20.42 17.41
C PRO A 190 6.53 -19.49 18.51
N LEU A 191 6.52 -19.97 19.76
CA LEU A 191 7.11 -19.23 20.87
C LEU A 191 8.57 -18.90 20.53
N PHE A 192 8.98 -17.64 20.73
CA PHE A 192 10.35 -17.22 20.43
C PHE A 192 11.32 -17.85 21.42
N GLU A 193 11.99 -18.91 20.99
CA GLU A 193 13.08 -19.55 21.73
C GLU A 193 14.43 -19.01 21.24
N HIS A 194 15.27 -18.57 22.18
CA HIS A 194 16.55 -17.94 21.87
C HIS A 194 17.62 -18.24 22.91
N ASP A 195 18.88 -18.21 22.48
CA ASP A 195 20.08 -18.19 23.32
C ASP A 195 20.74 -16.81 23.18
N ASP A 196 20.77 -16.01 24.25
CA ASP A 196 21.32 -14.63 24.24
C ASP A 196 20.77 -13.74 23.11
N GLY A 197 19.47 -13.85 22.82
CA GLY A 197 18.78 -13.09 21.77
C GLY A 197 18.95 -13.68 20.36
N ARG A 198 19.78 -14.70 20.18
CA ARG A 198 19.89 -15.44 18.92
C ARG A 198 18.82 -16.54 18.89
N PRO A 199 17.98 -16.63 17.84
CA PRO A 199 16.98 -17.69 17.74
C PRO A 199 17.62 -19.08 17.76
N THR A 200 16.96 -20.04 18.42
CA THR A 200 17.36 -21.46 18.37
C THR A 200 17.08 -22.08 17.00
N ASP A 201 17.80 -23.14 16.65
CA ASP A 201 17.53 -23.90 15.42
C ASP A 201 16.11 -24.50 15.40
N GLY A 202 15.58 -24.85 16.58
CA GLY A 202 14.21 -25.34 16.77
C GLY A 202 13.17 -24.27 16.39
N TYR A 203 13.32 -23.05 16.90
CA TYR A 203 12.45 -21.93 16.53
C TYR A 203 12.51 -21.62 15.03
N ILE A 204 13.72 -21.56 14.45
CA ILE A 204 13.88 -21.30 13.01
C ILE A 204 13.22 -22.39 12.17
N SER A 205 13.37 -23.66 12.56
CA SER A 205 12.75 -24.79 11.86
C SER A 205 11.23 -24.74 11.94
N ALA A 206 10.68 -24.45 13.13
CA ALA A 206 9.23 -24.30 13.34
C ALA A 206 8.66 -23.12 12.54
N LEU A 207 9.33 -21.96 12.56
CA LEU A 207 8.93 -20.79 11.78
C LEU A 207 8.95 -21.10 10.28
N LYS A 208 10.01 -21.76 9.79
CA LYS A 208 10.15 -22.09 8.36
C LYS A 208 9.18 -23.16 7.87
N ALA A 209 8.59 -23.95 8.77
CA ALA A 209 7.54 -24.91 8.47
C ALA A 209 6.18 -24.25 8.19
N LEU A 210 5.97 -23.01 8.63
CA LEU A 210 4.77 -22.25 8.28
C LEU A 210 4.81 -21.88 6.80
N PRO A 211 3.73 -22.12 6.02
CA PRO A 211 3.69 -21.78 4.62
C PRO A 211 3.78 -20.27 4.41
N ARG A 212 4.36 -19.85 3.30
CA ARG A 212 4.43 -18.43 2.92
C ARG A 212 3.09 -17.98 2.34
N LEU A 213 2.79 -16.69 2.43
CA LEU A 213 1.60 -16.11 1.85
C LEU A 213 1.49 -16.39 0.33
N GLU A 214 2.61 -16.28 -0.39
CA GLU A 214 2.69 -16.55 -1.84
C GLU A 214 2.38 -18.01 -2.23
N GLU A 215 2.41 -18.94 -1.26
CA GLU A 215 2.08 -20.36 -1.46
C GLU A 215 0.58 -20.64 -1.22
N GLN A 216 -0.18 -19.64 -0.76
CA GLN A 216 -1.62 -19.76 -0.52
C GLN A 216 -2.45 -19.55 -1.79
N GLY A 217 -3.74 -19.90 -1.72
CA GLY A 217 -4.68 -19.62 -2.79
C GLY A 217 -4.86 -18.11 -3.03
N ASP A 218 -5.22 -17.75 -4.26
CA ASP A 218 -5.31 -16.37 -4.74
C ASP A 218 -6.22 -15.48 -3.89
N GLY A 219 -7.29 -16.02 -3.30
CA GLY A 219 -8.17 -15.28 -2.38
C GLY A 219 -7.46 -14.81 -1.11
N VAL A 220 -6.67 -15.68 -0.47
CA VAL A 220 -5.91 -15.36 0.75
C VAL A 220 -4.78 -14.36 0.42
N ARG A 221 -4.07 -14.60 -0.69
CA ARG A 221 -3.02 -13.71 -1.20
C ARG A 221 -3.53 -12.30 -1.46
N SER A 222 -4.63 -12.20 -2.21
CA SER A 222 -5.28 -10.94 -2.54
C SER A 222 -5.75 -10.20 -1.28
N TYR A 223 -6.45 -10.89 -0.37
CA TYR A 223 -6.97 -10.28 0.85
C TYR A 223 -5.84 -9.77 1.75
N LEU A 224 -4.87 -10.62 2.10
CA LEU A 224 -3.79 -10.23 3.00
C LEU A 224 -2.81 -9.24 2.36
N GLY A 225 -2.63 -9.29 1.04
CA GLY A 225 -1.89 -8.26 0.30
C GLY A 225 -2.55 -6.88 0.40
N LEU A 226 -3.88 -6.81 0.29
CA LEU A 226 -4.66 -5.58 0.49
C LEU A 226 -4.59 -5.09 1.95
N VAL A 227 -4.79 -5.98 2.91
CA VAL A 227 -4.67 -5.67 4.35
C VAL A 227 -3.27 -5.14 4.67
N LEU A 228 -2.22 -5.76 4.14
CA LEU A 228 -0.85 -5.30 4.29
C LEU A 228 -0.67 -3.87 3.73
N HIS A 229 -1.27 -3.55 2.58
CA HIS A 229 -1.23 -2.20 2.01
C HIS A 229 -2.07 -1.19 2.79
N LEU A 230 -3.12 -1.63 3.47
CA LEU A 230 -3.92 -0.80 4.36
C LEU A 230 -3.17 -0.51 5.67
N ALA A 231 -2.66 -1.56 6.32
CA ALA A 231 -1.95 -1.50 7.58
C ALA A 231 -0.63 -0.72 7.48
N ALA A 232 0.14 -1.00 6.41
CA ALA A 232 1.42 -0.34 6.20
C ALA A 232 1.29 0.97 5.42
N GLY A 233 0.18 1.16 4.71
CA GLY A 233 -0.01 2.29 3.82
C GLY A 233 -0.63 3.49 4.51
N ARG A 234 -0.66 4.60 3.77
CA ARG A 234 -1.26 5.86 4.21
C ARG A 234 -2.21 6.40 3.14
N HIS A 235 -2.59 5.49 2.26
CA HIS A 235 -3.47 5.73 1.15
C HIS A 235 -4.83 6.13 1.73
N GLN A 236 -5.30 7.28 1.29
CA GLN A 236 -6.61 7.80 1.66
C GLN A 236 -7.65 7.41 0.61
N VAL A 237 -7.19 7.02 -0.58
CA VAL A 237 -8.01 6.49 -1.66
C VAL A 237 -7.48 5.11 -2.02
N LEU A 238 -8.33 4.10 -1.90
CA LEU A 238 -8.06 2.75 -2.38
C LEU A 238 -8.97 2.46 -3.57
N LEU A 239 -8.35 2.12 -4.70
CA LEU A 239 -9.01 1.75 -5.94
C LEU A 239 -8.78 0.25 -6.12
N ILE A 240 -9.82 -0.55 -5.91
CA ILE A 240 -9.74 -2.02 -5.91
C ILE A 240 -10.51 -2.55 -7.11
N ASP A 241 -9.80 -3.20 -8.02
CA ASP A 241 -10.37 -3.89 -9.18
C ASP A 241 -10.54 -5.38 -8.83
N GLU A 242 -11.79 -5.80 -8.63
CA GLU A 242 -12.11 -7.22 -8.45
C GLU A 242 -12.17 -7.92 -9.82
N PRO A 243 -11.48 -9.05 -10.03
CA PRO A 243 -11.70 -9.88 -11.20
C PRO A 243 -13.14 -10.38 -11.15
N GLU A 244 -13.76 -10.45 -12.33
CA GLU A 244 -15.12 -10.95 -12.49
C GLU A 244 -15.21 -12.33 -11.83
N ALA A 245 -16.01 -12.46 -10.78
CA ALA A 245 -16.32 -13.76 -10.20
C ALA A 245 -17.07 -14.54 -11.27
N PHE A 246 -16.39 -15.48 -11.91
CA PHE A 246 -17.03 -16.42 -12.82
C PHE A 246 -17.94 -17.30 -11.95
N VAL A 247 -19.23 -16.97 -11.95
CA VAL A 247 -20.32 -17.81 -11.40
C VAL A 247 -21.00 -18.52 -12.55
#